data_AF-A0A1H9XKN2-F1
#
_entry.id   AF-A0A1H9XKN2-F1
#
_cell.length_a   1.000
_cell.length_b   1.000
_cell.length_c   1.000
_cell.angle_alpha   90.00
_cell.angle_beta   90.00
_cell.angle_gamma   90.00
#
_symmetry.space_group_name_H-M   'P 1'
#
loop_
_entity.id
_entity.type
_entity.pdbx_description
1 polymer ?
#
loop_
_entity_poly.entity_id
_entity_poly.type
_entity_poly.pdbx_seq_one_letter_code
_entity_poly.pdbx_strand_id
1 'polypeptide(L)'
;MSEVKSTVSPLAAYRLAEEQACGGYLKARKAMVRLAAQVASIAQLVREHPSRADYRAVLGQLVGRQLDAEQRTRLAYQRWQRAQVRADAFWAASNKAGAPVLVAA
;
A
#
# COMPACT_ATOMS: atom_id res chain seq x y z
N MET A 1 -13.61 39.48 -13.53
CA MET A 1 -13.17 38.45 -12.56
C MET A 1 -12.65 37.28 -13.36
N SER A 2 -11.33 37.13 -13.46
CA SER A 2 -10.72 36.03 -14.22
C SER A 2 -10.82 34.75 -13.41
N GLU A 3 -11.52 33.74 -13.95
CA GLU A 3 -11.55 32.40 -13.37
C GLU A 3 -10.12 31.84 -13.29
N VAL A 4 -9.57 31.78 -12.07
CA VAL A 4 -8.36 30.99 -11.82
C VAL A 4 -8.79 29.52 -11.85
N LYS A 5 -8.79 28.92 -13.04
CA LYS A 5 -8.85 27.47 -13.20
C LYS A 5 -7.55 26.91 -12.63
N SER A 6 -7.60 26.49 -11.37
CA SER A 6 -6.51 25.76 -10.72
C SER A 6 -6.34 24.42 -11.43
N THR A 7 -5.55 24.41 -12.50
CA THR A 7 -5.10 23.19 -13.13
C THR A 7 -4.01 22.61 -12.25
N VAL A 8 -4.37 21.65 -11.40
CA VAL A 8 -3.38 20.82 -10.70
C VAL A 8 -2.41 20.29 -11.76
N SER A 9 -1.13 20.59 -11.61
CA SER A 9 -0.09 20.06 -12.50
C SER A 9 -0.27 18.54 -12.60
N PRO A 10 -0.27 17.93 -13.80
CA PRO A 10 -0.47 16.49 -13.94
C PRO A 10 0.48 15.66 -13.06
N LEU A 11 1.71 16.15 -12.82
CA LEU A 11 2.65 15.54 -11.87
C LEU A 11 2.11 15.51 -10.43
N ALA A 12 1.51 16.60 -9.97
CA ALA A 12 0.93 16.68 -8.62
C ALA A 12 -0.23 15.70 -8.46
N ALA A 13 -1.05 15.50 -9.51
CA ALA A 13 -2.08 14.48 -9.51
C ALA A 13 -1.50 13.05 -9.42
N TYR A 14 -0.39 12.77 -10.14
CA TYR A 14 0.29 11.47 -10.03
C TYR A 14 0.91 11.23 -8.65
N ARG A 15 1.57 12.24 -8.06
CA ARG A 15 2.16 12.13 -6.70
C ARG A 15 1.08 11.96 -5.63
N LEU A 16 -0.04 12.68 -5.72
CA LEU A 16 -1.17 12.46 -4.82
C LEU A 16 -1.73 11.04 -4.93
N ALA A 17 -1.86 10.51 -6.14
CA ALA A 17 -2.30 9.13 -6.34
C ALA A 17 -1.32 8.09 -5.78
N GLU A 18 -0.01 8.36 -5.86
CA GLU A 18 1.03 7.55 -5.23
C GLU A 18 0.91 7.56 -3.70
N GLU A 19 0.78 8.74 -3.10
CA GLU A 19 0.63 8.90 -1.65
C GLU A 19 -0.61 8.18 -1.11
N GLN A 20 -1.75 8.29 -1.80
CA GLN A 20 -2.97 7.58 -1.44
C GLN A 20 -2.80 6.06 -1.52
N ALA A 21 -2.12 5.57 -2.57
CA ALA A 21 -1.83 4.15 -2.71
C ALA A 21 -0.87 3.64 -1.62
N CYS A 22 0.15 4.43 -1.27
CA CYS A 22 1.06 4.15 -0.16
C CYS A 22 0.31 4.08 1.17
N GLY A 23 -0.56 5.06 1.46
CA GLY A 23 -1.41 5.05 2.64
C GLY A 23 -2.30 3.82 2.73
N GLY A 24 -2.89 3.40 1.60
CA GLY A 24 -3.65 2.16 1.50
C GLY A 24 -2.81 0.91 1.81
N TYR A 25 -1.59 0.83 1.28
CA TYR A 25 -0.64 -0.24 1.58
C TYR A 25 -0.25 -0.28 3.06
N LEU A 26 0.11 0.86 3.66
CA LEU A 26 0.50 0.94 5.07
C LEU A 26 -0.65 0.52 5.99
N LYS A 27 -1.89 0.94 5.68
CA LYS A 27 -3.08 0.50 6.41
C LYS A 27 -3.29 -1.01 6.31
N ALA A 28 -3.16 -1.58 5.12
CA ALA A 28 -3.27 -3.02 4.91
C ALA A 28 -2.18 -3.79 5.67
N ARG A 29 -0.93 -3.33 5.59
CA ARG A 29 0.22 -3.95 6.28
C ARG A 29 0.07 -3.91 7.80
N LYS A 30 -0.41 -2.80 8.37
CA LYS A 30 -0.68 -2.70 9.81
C LYS A 30 -1.75 -3.71 10.25
N ALA A 31 -2.82 -3.88 9.46
CA ALA A 31 -3.85 -4.87 9.74
C ALA A 31 -3.32 -6.31 9.65
N MET A 32 -2.50 -6.60 8.63
CA MET A 32 -1.85 -7.91 8.45
C MET A 32 -0.95 -8.27 9.64
N VAL A 33 -0.08 -7.35 10.08
CA VAL A 33 0.80 -7.58 11.25
C VAL A 33 -0.01 -7.81 12.52
N ARG A 34 -1.09 -7.05 12.72
CA ARG A 34 -1.99 -7.24 13.87
C ARG A 34 -2.63 -8.64 13.85
N LEU A 35 -3.08 -9.11 12.69
CA LEU A 35 -3.66 -10.45 12.55
C LEU A 35 -2.61 -11.54 12.78
N ALA A 36 -1.40 -11.39 12.23
CA ALA A 36 -0.29 -12.32 12.47
C ALA A 36 0.05 -12.43 13.97
N ALA A 37 0.05 -11.31 14.70
CA ALA A 37 0.24 -11.31 16.16
C ALA A 37 -0.88 -12.06 16.90
N GLN A 38 -2.14 -11.90 16.46
CA GLN A 38 -3.27 -12.65 17.02
C GLN A 38 -3.16 -14.15 16.75
N VAL A 39 -2.75 -14.54 15.54
CA VAL A 39 -2.48 -15.94 15.18
C VAL A 39 -1.37 -16.53 16.05
N ALA A 40 -0.26 -15.81 16.22
CA ALA A 40 0.83 -16.26 17.09
C ALA A 40 0.38 -16.45 18.55
N SER A 41 -0.43 -15.52 19.07
CA SER A 41 -0.97 -15.59 20.43
C SER A 41 -1.92 -16.77 20.63
N ILE A 42 -2.89 -17.00 19.72
CA ILE A 42 -3.80 -18.14 19.87
C ILE A 42 -3.08 -19.48 19.60
N ALA A 43 -2.08 -19.50 18.70
CA ALA A 43 -1.27 -20.70 18.47
C ALA A 43 -0.49 -21.09 19.73
N GLN A 44 -0.01 -20.12 20.51
CA GLN A 44 0.59 -20.39 21.81
C GLN A 44 -0.41 -21.00 22.79
N LEU A 45 -1.62 -20.45 22.89
CA LEU A 45 -2.68 -21.01 23.74
C LEU A 45 -3.09 -22.43 23.32
N VAL A 46 -3.10 -22.75 22.02
CA VAL A 46 -3.35 -24.11 21.52
C VAL A 46 -2.22 -25.06 21.94
N ARG A 47 -0.96 -24.62 21.95
CA ARG A 47 0.18 -25.43 22.41
C ARG A 47 0.11 -25.69 23.91
N GLU A 48 -0.26 -24.69 24.70
CA GLU A 48 -0.38 -24.79 26.16
C GLU A 48 -1.61 -25.63 26.57
N HIS A 49 -2.67 -25.61 25.77
CA HIS A 49 -3.93 -26.29 26.05
C HIS A 49 -4.45 -27.09 24.85
N PRO A 50 -3.81 -28.22 24.48
CA PRO A 50 -4.11 -28.93 23.23
C PRO A 50 -5.51 -29.57 23.18
N SER A 51 -6.11 -29.86 24.33
CA SER A 51 -7.47 -30.42 24.42
C SER A 51 -8.58 -29.39 24.16
N ARG A 52 -8.27 -28.09 24.18
CA ARG A 52 -9.23 -27.01 24.01
C ARG A 52 -9.62 -26.83 22.53
N ALA A 53 -10.74 -27.44 22.15
CA ALA A 53 -11.28 -27.37 20.80
C ALA A 53 -11.67 -25.95 20.38
N ASP A 54 -12.11 -25.12 21.32
CA ASP A 54 -12.44 -23.70 21.13
C ASP A 54 -11.22 -22.91 20.63
N TYR A 55 -10.04 -23.11 21.21
CA TYR A 55 -8.82 -22.42 20.77
C TYR A 55 -8.38 -22.84 19.37
N ARG A 56 -8.49 -24.14 19.05
CA ARG A 56 -8.19 -24.65 17.71
C ARG A 56 -9.14 -24.10 16.64
N ALA A 57 -10.43 -23.98 16.98
CA ALA A 57 -11.42 -23.38 16.09
C ALA A 57 -11.11 -21.90 15.80
N VAL A 58 -10.80 -21.12 16.85
CA VAL A 58 -10.41 -19.71 16.72
C VAL A 58 -9.11 -19.57 15.92
N LEU A 59 -8.11 -20.42 16.15
CA LEU A 59 -6.87 -20.44 15.37
C LEU A 59 -7.14 -20.65 13.88
N GLY A 60 -7.98 -21.62 13.51
CA GLY A 60 -8.36 -21.86 12.11
C GLY A 60 -9.00 -20.62 11.45
N GLN A 61 -9.92 -19.96 12.15
CA GLN A 61 -10.56 -18.73 11.65
C GLN A 61 -9.57 -17.58 11.48
N LEU A 62 -8.67 -17.39 12.45
CA LEU A 62 -7.68 -16.31 12.40
C LEU A 62 -6.63 -16.54 11.31
N VAL A 63 -6.21 -17.80 11.08
CA VAL A 63 -5.30 -18.16 9.98
C VAL A 63 -5.91 -17.79 8.63
N GLY A 64 -7.18 -18.14 8.38
CA GLY A 64 -7.85 -17.75 7.14
C GLY A 64 -7.88 -16.23 6.94
N ARG A 65 -8.18 -15.47 8.00
CA ARG A 65 -8.17 -14.00 7.96
C ARG A 65 -6.78 -13.41 7.76
N GLN A 66 -5.74 -14.04 8.31
CA GLN A 66 -4.36 -13.62 8.11
C GLN A 66 -3.96 -13.78 6.64
N LEU A 67 -4.24 -14.93 6.02
CA LEU A 67 -3.93 -15.19 4.61
C LEU A 67 -4.64 -14.19 3.68
N ASP A 68 -5.91 -13.89 3.95
CA ASP A 68 -6.64 -12.84 3.23
C ASP A 68 -5.99 -11.46 3.39
N ALA A 69 -5.52 -11.13 4.60
CA ALA A 69 -4.84 -9.88 4.87
C ALA A 69 -3.47 -9.78 4.17
N GLU A 70 -2.73 -10.89 4.08
CA GLU A 70 -1.49 -11.00 3.30
C GLU A 70 -1.75 -10.73 1.81
N GLN A 71 -2.79 -11.35 1.24
CA GLN A 71 -3.14 -11.14 -0.15
C GLN A 71 -3.58 -9.70 -0.44
N ARG A 72 -4.40 -9.10 0.44
CA ARG A 72 -4.79 -7.68 0.32
C ARG A 72 -3.57 -6.75 0.42
N THR A 73 -2.65 -7.05 1.32
CA THR A 73 -1.41 -6.26 1.49
C THR A 73 -0.53 -6.36 0.24
N ARG A 74 -0.38 -7.56 -0.33
CA ARG A 74 0.33 -7.77 -1.59
C ARG A 74 -0.28 -6.98 -2.75
N LEU A 75 -1.60 -7.01 -2.90
CA LEU A 75 -2.31 -6.24 -3.93
C LEU A 75 -2.15 -4.73 -3.72
N ALA A 76 -2.24 -4.25 -2.47
CA ALA A 76 -2.05 -2.84 -2.16
C ALA A 76 -0.61 -2.38 -2.47
N TYR A 77 0.39 -3.21 -2.15
CA TYR A 77 1.79 -2.95 -2.51
C TYR A 77 1.97 -2.85 -4.03
N GLN A 78 1.41 -3.78 -4.80
CA GLN A 78 1.48 -3.75 -6.26
C GLN A 78 0.85 -2.48 -6.85
N ARG A 79 -0.28 -2.03 -6.28
CA ARG A 79 -0.93 -0.77 -6.70
C ARG A 79 -0.07 0.45 -6.40
N TRP A 80 0.57 0.49 -5.23
CA TRP A 80 1.49 1.56 -4.89
C TRP A 80 2.70 1.59 -5.82
N GLN A 81 3.35 0.45 -6.07
CA GLN A 81 4.47 0.36 -7.02
C GLN A 81 4.09 0.83 -8.42
N ARG A 82 2.91 0.46 -8.93
CA ARG A 82 2.41 0.96 -10.22
C ARG A 82 2.13 2.47 -10.21
N ALA A 83 1.71 3.04 -9.08
CA ALA A 83 1.51 4.48 -8.97
C ALA A 83 2.84 5.24 -8.97
N GLN A 84 3.82 4.74 -8.21
CA GLN A 84 5.18 5.27 -8.17
C GLN A 84 5.83 5.28 -9.56
N VAL A 85 5.81 4.14 -10.27
CA VAL A 85 6.37 4.05 -11.63
C VAL A 85 5.72 5.05 -12.60
N ARG A 86 4.41 5.27 -12.51
CA ARG A 86 3.72 6.27 -13.35
C ARG A 86 4.15 7.70 -13.02
N ALA A 87 4.25 8.03 -11.74
CA ALA A 87 4.71 9.35 -11.30
C ALA A 87 6.16 9.61 -11.75
N ASP A 88 7.04 8.63 -11.60
CA ASP A 88 8.45 8.74 -11.99
C ASP A 88 8.63 8.79 -13.52
N ALA A 89 7.85 8.01 -14.27
CA ALA A 89 7.85 8.07 -15.74
C ALA A 89 7.39 9.45 -16.24
N PHE A 90 6.35 10.03 -15.64
CA PHE A 90 5.88 11.37 -15.98
C PHE A 90 6.93 12.43 -15.66
N TRP A 91 7.56 12.35 -14.48
CA TRP A 91 8.66 13.23 -14.09
C TRP A 91 9.82 13.17 -15.07
N ALA A 92 10.27 11.97 -15.40
CA ALA A 92 11.38 11.75 -16.34
C ALA A 92 11.06 12.28 -17.74
N ALA A 93 9.83 12.07 -18.23
CA ALA A 93 9.39 12.61 -19.52
C ALA A 93 9.34 14.15 -19.52
N SER A 94 8.81 14.75 -18.45
CA SER A 94 8.70 16.20 -18.31
C SER A 94 10.08 16.88 -18.26
N ASN A 95 11.05 16.26 -17.60
CA ASN A 95 12.41 16.79 -17.53
C ASN A 95 13.24 16.51 -18.80
N LYS A 96 13.00 15.40 -19.52
CA LYS A 96 13.62 15.17 -20.83
C LYS A 96 13.09 16.12 -21.91
N ALA A 97 11.81 16.48 -21.85
CA ALA A 97 11.22 17.50 -22.72
C ALA A 97 11.71 18.93 -22.41
N GLY A 98 12.35 19.13 -21.25
CA GLY A 98 12.99 20.37 -20.80
C GLY A 98 14.51 20.35 -20.86
N ALA A 99 15.12 19.58 -21.77
CA ALA A 99 16.55 19.74 -22.07
C ALA A 99 16.82 21.22 -22.43
N PRO A 100 17.91 21.83 -21.93
CA PRO A 100 18.11 23.26 -22.05
C PRO A 100 18.12 23.67 -23.53
N VAL A 101 17.25 24.61 -23.89
CA VAL A 101 17.49 25.42 -25.08
C VAL A 101 18.76 26.18 -24.77
N LEU A 102 19.85 25.81 -25.46
CA LEU A 102 21.05 26.62 -25.61
C LEU A 102 20.60 28.03 -26.02
N VAL A 103 20.45 28.94 -25.06
CA VAL A 103 20.50 30.36 -25.36
C VAL A 103 21.98 30.70 -25.29
N ALA A 104 22.60 30.70 -26.47
CA ALA A 104 23.90 31.27 -26.68
C ALA A 104 23.91 32.70 -26.13
N ALA A 105 24.92 33.01 -25.31
CA ALA A 105 25.38 34.36 -25.04
C ALA A 105 26.78 34.49 -25.64
#